data_AF-A0A7X6YNI1-F1
#
_entry.id   AF-A0A7X6YNI1-F1
#
_cell.length_a   1.000
_cell.length_b   1.000
_cell.length_c   1.000
_cell.angle_alpha   90.00
_cell.angle_beta   90.00
_cell.angle_gamma   90.00
#
_symmetry.space_group_name_H-M   'P 1'
#
loop_
_entity.id
_entity.type
_entity.pdbx_description
1 polymer ?
#
loop_
_entity_poly.entity_id
_entity_poly.type
_entity_poly.pdbx_seq_one_letter_code
_entity_poly.pdbx_strand_id
1 'polypeptide(L)'
;MEDVVTTAGHKTMVVAANANIGEVENKTELLAKFAETLSQDLNNGLVMTSEPVTMDLIGGKNQYGYKATDTKYDNDANQISEDTRLPITRINARIALVGLTYEFNSSFYNKFELTEVALFNARKASNYFGTTLYKGNDFLYGSAYPSTLSTYVGSAGYTGTTYTAAADTSLAQVFTPNAEPTELALVNAKNAHYFYAFENSANTETDKEGTFIVLKGKLWNGDVQYIAPGLVTDAEGYTYYAIWVNADDDMYNYDEGYTPDGTIKRNTQYN
;
A
#
# COMPACT_ATOMS: atom_id res chain seq x y z
N MET A 1 22.41 -13.22 -7.32
CA MET A 1 23.00 -12.98 -8.66
C MET A 1 24.50 -13.16 -8.52
N GLU A 2 25.11 -13.90 -9.43
CA GLU A 2 26.54 -14.25 -9.43
C GLU A 2 27.13 -14.04 -10.82
N ASP A 3 28.45 -13.94 -10.89
CA ASP A 3 29.23 -13.90 -12.14
C ASP A 3 28.78 -12.83 -13.15
N VAL A 4 28.46 -11.63 -12.64
CA VAL A 4 28.11 -10.47 -13.47
C VAL A 4 29.36 -9.95 -14.16
N VAL A 5 29.47 -10.20 -15.47
CA VAL A 5 30.61 -9.75 -16.28
C VAL A 5 30.54 -8.23 -16.49
N THR A 6 31.62 -7.53 -16.13
CA THR A 6 31.73 -6.07 -16.27
C THR A 6 33.21 -5.65 -16.35
N THR A 7 33.47 -4.36 -16.43
CA THR A 7 34.82 -3.77 -16.48
C THR A 7 35.25 -3.21 -15.13
N ALA A 8 36.57 -3.19 -14.90
CA ALA A 8 37.16 -2.49 -13.77
C ALA A 8 36.93 -0.96 -13.83
N GLY A 9 37.23 -0.27 -12.73
CA GLY A 9 37.04 1.16 -12.54
C GLY A 9 35.73 1.52 -11.85
N HIS A 10 35.44 2.82 -11.78
CA HIS A 10 34.26 3.35 -11.11
C HIS A 10 32.96 2.84 -11.73
N LYS A 11 32.02 2.41 -10.88
CA LYS A 11 30.70 1.88 -11.25
C LYS A 11 29.62 2.38 -10.30
N THR A 12 28.39 2.30 -10.77
CA THR A 12 27.19 2.39 -9.93
C THR A 12 26.42 1.09 -10.07
N MET A 13 26.09 0.46 -8.95
CA MET A 13 25.19 -0.69 -8.87
C MET A 13 23.79 -0.22 -8.49
N VAL A 14 22.80 -0.77 -9.17
CA VAL A 14 21.37 -0.60 -8.87
C VAL A 14 20.74 -1.99 -8.99
N VAL A 15 19.93 -2.38 -8.02
CA VAL A 15 19.24 -3.68 -8.02
C VAL A 15 17.74 -3.47 -8.00
N ALA A 16 17.05 -4.19 -8.87
CA ALA A 16 15.59 -4.33 -8.86
C ALA A 16 15.22 -5.81 -8.90
N ALA A 17 14.37 -6.24 -7.98
CA ALA A 17 13.78 -7.57 -7.94
C ALA A 17 12.30 -7.50 -8.33
N ASN A 18 11.83 -8.52 -9.05
CA ASN A 18 10.43 -8.68 -9.49
C ASN A 18 9.87 -7.55 -10.37
N ALA A 19 10.72 -6.64 -10.85
CA ALA A 19 10.30 -5.43 -11.59
C ALA A 19 10.16 -5.63 -13.11
N ASN A 20 10.61 -6.77 -13.65
CA ASN A 20 10.60 -7.10 -15.09
C ASN A 20 11.10 -5.94 -15.99
N ILE A 21 12.13 -5.20 -15.56
CA ILE A 21 12.62 -3.99 -16.24
C ILE A 21 13.17 -4.27 -17.65
N GLY A 22 13.70 -5.47 -17.86
CA GLY A 22 14.43 -5.82 -19.08
C GLY A 22 15.79 -5.13 -19.18
N GLU A 23 16.38 -5.15 -20.37
CA GLU A 23 17.61 -4.41 -20.67
C GLU A 23 17.30 -2.92 -20.88
N VAL A 24 18.23 -2.06 -20.45
CA VAL A 24 18.14 -0.59 -20.58
C VAL A 24 19.51 -0.06 -21.01
N GLU A 25 19.54 1.01 -21.81
CA GLU A 25 20.79 1.46 -22.42
C GLU A 25 21.71 2.18 -21.41
N ASN A 26 21.12 2.85 -20.43
CA ASN A 26 21.85 3.71 -19.50
C ASN A 26 21.14 3.89 -18.16
N LYS A 27 21.86 4.49 -17.20
CA LYS A 27 21.36 4.76 -15.84
C LYS A 27 20.12 5.66 -15.85
N THR A 28 20.06 6.66 -16.73
CA THR A 28 18.93 7.58 -16.79
C THR A 28 17.66 6.85 -17.18
N GLU A 29 17.72 5.98 -18.19
CA GLU A 29 16.60 5.12 -18.56
C GLU A 29 16.19 4.16 -17.45
N LEU A 30 17.17 3.54 -16.77
CA LEU A 30 16.89 2.66 -15.64
C LEU A 30 16.09 3.39 -14.56
N LEU A 31 16.54 4.57 -14.16
CA LEU A 31 15.92 5.36 -13.10
C LEU A 31 14.56 5.95 -13.51
N ALA A 32 14.29 6.05 -14.82
CA ALA A 32 13.00 6.49 -15.35
C ALA A 32 11.95 5.36 -15.42
N LYS A 33 12.34 4.09 -15.23
CA LYS A 33 11.40 2.97 -15.20
C LYS A 33 10.49 3.04 -13.98
N PHE A 34 9.26 2.56 -14.14
CA PHE A 34 8.21 2.64 -13.14
C PHE A 34 7.23 1.47 -13.28
N ALA A 35 6.49 1.18 -12.22
CA ALA A 35 5.33 0.29 -12.25
C ALA A 35 4.13 1.04 -12.81
N GLU A 36 3.57 0.55 -13.92
CA GLU A 36 2.43 1.19 -14.59
C GLU A 36 1.09 0.95 -13.88
N THR A 37 0.98 -0.17 -13.17
CA THR A 37 -0.24 -0.59 -12.47
C THR A 37 0.06 -1.12 -11.09
N LEU A 38 -0.81 -0.79 -10.14
CA LEU A 38 -0.88 -1.45 -8.85
C LEU A 38 -1.47 -2.85 -9.05
N SER A 39 -0.86 -3.84 -8.43
CA SER A 39 -1.31 -5.24 -8.50
C SER A 39 -1.45 -5.80 -7.09
N GLN A 40 -2.53 -6.54 -6.86
CA GLN A 40 -2.71 -7.39 -5.68
C GLN A 40 -2.20 -8.82 -5.91
N ASP A 41 -1.85 -9.17 -7.16
CA ASP A 41 -1.28 -10.48 -7.50
C ASP A 41 0.19 -10.59 -7.09
N LEU A 42 0.49 -11.64 -6.32
CA LEU A 42 1.80 -11.95 -5.77
C LEU A 42 2.55 -13.06 -6.51
N ASN A 43 2.01 -13.60 -7.60
CA ASN A 43 2.61 -14.72 -8.35
C ASN A 43 4.07 -14.43 -8.78
N ASN A 44 4.38 -13.18 -9.11
CA ASN A 44 5.73 -12.73 -9.49
C ASN A 44 6.50 -12.07 -8.33
N GLY A 45 5.94 -12.09 -7.12
CA GLY A 45 6.44 -11.34 -5.96
C GLY A 45 6.20 -9.83 -6.07
N LEU A 46 6.52 -9.12 -4.98
CA LEU A 46 6.44 -7.65 -4.95
C LEU A 46 7.74 -7.04 -5.45
N VAL A 47 7.63 -5.92 -6.17
CA VAL A 47 8.78 -5.18 -6.65
C VAL A 47 9.60 -4.63 -5.49
N MET A 48 10.91 -4.84 -5.53
CA MET A 48 11.86 -4.31 -4.56
C MET A 48 13.03 -3.64 -5.27
N THR A 49 13.51 -2.52 -4.74
CA THR A 49 14.62 -1.77 -5.34
C THR A 49 15.64 -1.35 -4.29
N SER A 50 16.90 -1.20 -4.73
CA SER A 50 17.94 -0.55 -3.93
C SER A 50 18.07 0.93 -4.31
N GLU A 51 18.62 1.72 -3.40
CA GLU A 51 19.24 2.98 -3.79
C GLU A 51 20.49 2.70 -4.65
N PRO A 52 20.86 3.59 -5.58
CA PRO A 52 22.09 3.46 -6.34
C PRO A 52 23.33 3.54 -5.44
N VAL A 53 24.22 2.55 -5.55
CA VAL A 53 25.47 2.52 -4.80
C VAL A 53 26.65 2.67 -5.72
N THR A 54 27.53 3.63 -5.44
CA THR A 54 28.79 3.80 -6.16
C THR A 54 29.88 2.93 -5.54
N MET A 55 30.76 2.40 -6.39
CA MET A 55 31.85 1.52 -5.99
C MET A 55 32.95 1.52 -7.05
N ASP A 56 34.16 1.19 -6.66
CA ASP A 56 35.26 0.96 -7.59
C ASP A 56 35.51 -0.54 -7.71
N LEU A 57 35.40 -1.06 -8.94
CA LEU A 57 35.73 -2.45 -9.23
C LEU A 57 37.19 -2.57 -9.63
N ILE A 58 37.90 -3.54 -9.08
CA ILE A 58 39.25 -3.87 -9.55
C ILE A 58 39.20 -5.00 -10.59
N GLY A 59 40.28 -5.18 -11.34
CA GLY A 59 40.41 -6.32 -12.25
C GLY A 59 40.34 -7.65 -11.48
N GLY A 60 39.60 -8.62 -12.03
CA GLY A 60 39.34 -9.90 -11.37
C GLY A 60 37.95 -9.96 -10.72
N LYS A 61 37.81 -10.81 -9.70
CA LYS A 61 36.52 -11.02 -9.00
C LYS A 61 36.31 -9.93 -7.94
N ASN A 62 35.08 -9.45 -7.86
CA ASN A 62 34.64 -8.50 -6.83
C ASN A 62 33.37 -9.06 -6.18
N GLN A 63 33.24 -8.95 -4.86
CA GLN A 63 32.10 -9.42 -4.08
C GLN A 63 31.56 -8.27 -3.21
N TYR A 64 30.26 -7.96 -3.33
CA TYR A 64 29.62 -6.91 -2.55
C TYR A 64 28.82 -7.52 -1.39
N GLY A 65 29.10 -7.08 -0.16
CA GLY A 65 28.32 -7.43 1.01
C GLY A 65 28.55 -8.84 1.55
N TYR A 66 29.56 -9.57 1.05
CA TYR A 66 29.85 -10.93 1.45
C TYR A 66 30.45 -11.01 2.86
N LYS A 67 30.05 -12.07 3.59
CA LYS A 67 30.60 -12.45 4.89
C LYS A 67 31.55 -13.60 4.70
N ALA A 68 32.64 -13.67 5.47
CA ALA A 68 33.58 -14.80 5.42
C ALA A 68 32.93 -16.17 5.69
N THR A 69 31.78 -16.18 6.37
CA THR A 69 30.99 -17.40 6.65
C THR A 69 30.02 -17.78 5.53
N ASP A 70 29.89 -16.96 4.47
CA ASP A 70 29.05 -17.29 3.33
C ASP A 70 29.64 -18.45 2.55
N THR A 71 28.78 -19.38 2.14
CA THR A 71 29.16 -20.54 1.31
C THR A 71 29.83 -20.15 -0.01
N LYS A 72 29.55 -18.94 -0.50
CA LYS A 72 30.09 -18.41 -1.77
C LYS A 72 31.10 -17.29 -1.57
N TYR A 73 31.57 -17.08 -0.33
CA TYR A 73 32.67 -16.17 -0.07
C TYR A 73 33.92 -16.66 -0.81
N ASP A 74 34.57 -15.76 -1.54
CA ASP A 74 35.81 -16.04 -2.26
C ASP A 74 36.94 -15.21 -1.63
N ASN A 75 37.87 -15.89 -0.93
CA ASN A 75 39.00 -15.24 -0.27
C ASN A 75 39.92 -14.51 -1.27
N ASP A 76 39.89 -14.89 -2.55
CA ASP A 76 40.71 -14.28 -3.60
C ASP A 76 39.98 -13.13 -4.32
N ALA A 77 38.71 -12.86 -3.98
CA ALA A 77 37.95 -11.76 -4.54
C ALA A 77 38.14 -10.46 -3.74
N ASN A 78 38.03 -9.33 -4.42
CA ASN A 78 37.97 -8.02 -3.78
C ASN A 78 36.63 -7.85 -3.04
N GLN A 79 36.68 -7.68 -1.73
CA GLN A 79 35.50 -7.52 -0.89
C GLN A 79 35.10 -6.04 -0.80
N ILE A 80 33.86 -5.74 -1.18
CA ILE A 80 33.28 -4.40 -1.15
C ILE A 80 32.13 -4.42 -0.15
N SER A 81 32.08 -3.46 0.77
CA SER A 81 31.05 -3.41 1.81
C SER A 81 30.99 -4.71 2.65
N GLU A 82 32.15 -5.20 3.09
CA GLU A 82 32.25 -6.45 3.85
C GLU A 82 31.24 -6.51 5.02
N ASP A 83 30.61 -7.68 5.18
CA ASP A 83 29.55 -7.94 6.16
C ASP A 83 28.26 -7.11 6.03
N THR A 84 28.17 -6.22 5.05
CA THR A 84 27.04 -5.30 4.86
C THR A 84 26.35 -5.56 3.52
N ARG A 85 25.21 -6.27 3.57
CA ARG A 85 24.41 -6.55 2.38
C ARG A 85 23.79 -5.29 1.80
N LEU A 86 23.65 -5.26 0.47
CA LEU A 86 22.85 -4.25 -0.19
C LEU A 86 21.38 -4.38 0.26
N PRO A 87 20.80 -3.35 0.91
CA PRO A 87 19.39 -3.37 1.22
C PRO A 87 18.57 -3.18 -0.08
N ILE A 88 17.54 -4.00 -0.23
CA ILE A 88 16.48 -3.80 -1.20
C ILE A 88 15.17 -3.70 -0.43
N THR A 89 14.32 -2.74 -0.78
CA THR A 89 13.05 -2.51 -0.08
C THR A 89 11.89 -2.53 -1.05
N ARG A 90 10.72 -2.99 -0.59
CA ARG A 90 9.50 -2.97 -1.42
C ARG A 90 9.16 -1.53 -1.82
N ILE A 91 8.58 -1.36 -3.00
CA ILE A 91 7.97 -0.08 -3.40
C ILE A 91 6.51 0.03 -2.90
N ASN A 92 5.90 -1.09 -2.53
CA ASN A 92 4.56 -1.15 -1.99
C ASN A 92 4.55 -1.00 -0.47
N ALA A 93 3.50 -0.37 0.05
CA ALA A 93 3.03 -0.53 1.42
C ALA A 93 1.96 -1.64 1.49
N ARG A 94 1.68 -2.12 2.70
CA ARG A 94 0.55 -3.01 3.00
C ARG A 94 -0.41 -2.28 3.94
N ILE A 95 -1.70 -2.33 3.65
CA ILE A 95 -2.78 -1.76 4.46
C ILE A 95 -3.72 -2.89 4.81
N ALA A 96 -3.88 -3.19 6.09
CA ALA A 96 -4.73 -4.26 6.59
C ALA A 96 -5.70 -3.69 7.62
N LEU A 97 -6.91 -4.25 7.65
CA LEU A 97 -7.78 -4.12 8.81
C LEU A 97 -7.50 -5.35 9.67
N VAL A 98 -6.79 -5.22 10.80
CA VAL A 98 -6.41 -6.41 11.61
C VAL A 98 -7.34 -6.67 12.79
N GLY A 99 -8.21 -5.72 13.11
CA GLY A 99 -9.19 -5.85 14.18
C GLY A 99 -10.38 -4.93 13.92
N LEU A 100 -11.57 -5.40 14.28
CA LEU A 100 -12.78 -4.58 14.25
C LEU A 100 -13.69 -5.03 15.39
N THR A 101 -13.91 -4.12 16.32
CA THR A 101 -14.88 -4.22 17.41
C THR A 101 -15.82 -3.03 17.31
N TYR A 102 -17.05 -3.17 17.81
CA TYR A 102 -18.01 -2.07 17.88
C TYR A 102 -18.65 -2.00 19.26
N GLU A 103 -18.90 -0.78 19.71
CA GLU A 103 -19.70 -0.49 20.90
C GLU A 103 -20.72 0.59 20.51
N PHE A 104 -22.00 0.23 20.54
CA PHE A 104 -23.07 1.15 20.16
C PHE A 104 -23.64 1.87 21.38
N ASN A 105 -23.52 3.20 21.38
CA ASN A 105 -24.30 4.07 22.26
C ASN A 105 -25.48 4.68 21.47
N SER A 106 -26.35 3.82 20.95
CA SER A 106 -27.53 4.18 20.16
C SER A 106 -28.76 3.42 20.66
N SER A 107 -29.89 4.10 20.74
CA SER A 107 -31.19 3.44 21.04
C SER A 107 -31.84 2.83 19.79
N PHE A 108 -31.27 3.05 18.60
CA PHE A 108 -31.89 2.69 17.32
C PHE A 108 -31.29 1.46 16.65
N TYR A 109 -30.04 1.12 16.98
CA TYR A 109 -29.31 -0.03 16.46
C TYR A 109 -28.25 -0.46 17.48
N ASN A 110 -27.99 -1.76 17.53
CA ASN A 110 -27.07 -2.39 18.49
C ASN A 110 -26.11 -3.40 17.84
N LYS A 111 -26.14 -3.52 16.51
CA LYS A 111 -25.29 -4.45 15.75
C LYS A 111 -24.89 -3.84 14.41
N PHE A 112 -23.65 -4.10 14.01
CA PHE A 112 -23.12 -3.80 12.69
C PHE A 112 -22.62 -5.09 12.04
N GLU A 113 -23.07 -5.30 10.81
CA GLU A 113 -22.63 -6.41 9.98
C GLU A 113 -21.77 -5.86 8.84
N LEU A 114 -20.48 -6.14 8.91
CA LEU A 114 -19.54 -5.80 7.84
C LEU A 114 -19.84 -6.65 6.61
N THR A 115 -19.92 -5.99 5.45
CA THR A 115 -20.24 -6.63 4.15
C THR A 115 -19.14 -6.46 3.13
N GLU A 116 -18.36 -5.38 3.20
CA GLU A 116 -17.24 -5.14 2.29
C GLU A 116 -16.24 -4.18 2.92
N VAL A 117 -14.97 -4.36 2.61
CA VAL A 117 -13.92 -3.36 2.84
C VAL A 117 -13.28 -3.04 1.50
N ALA A 118 -13.15 -1.77 1.17
CA ALA A 118 -12.53 -1.34 -0.07
C ALA A 118 -11.50 -0.24 0.17
N LEU A 119 -10.41 -0.27 -0.60
CA LEU A 119 -9.36 0.76 -0.63
C LEU A 119 -9.72 1.84 -1.65
N PHE A 120 -9.51 3.10 -1.28
CA PHE A 120 -9.79 4.28 -2.09
C PHE A 120 -8.55 5.15 -2.22
N ASN A 121 -8.51 5.94 -3.31
CA ASN A 121 -7.40 6.83 -3.64
C ASN A 121 -6.04 6.10 -3.66
N ALA A 122 -5.99 4.86 -4.16
CA ALA A 122 -4.74 4.16 -4.36
C ALA A 122 -4.06 4.64 -5.65
N ARG A 123 -2.80 5.07 -5.61
CA ARG A 123 -2.07 5.46 -6.82
C ARG A 123 -1.99 4.28 -7.79
N LYS A 124 -2.28 4.54 -9.06
CA LYS A 124 -2.19 3.53 -10.11
C LYS A 124 -0.74 3.16 -10.44
N ALA A 125 0.19 4.12 -10.39
CA ALA A 125 1.57 3.94 -10.82
C ALA A 125 2.58 4.41 -9.76
N SER A 126 3.79 3.87 -9.84
CA SER A 126 4.90 4.21 -8.93
C SER A 126 6.24 4.17 -9.64
N ASN A 127 7.08 5.18 -9.45
CA ASN A 127 8.49 5.09 -9.82
C ASN A 127 9.16 3.93 -9.06
N TYR A 128 10.19 3.33 -9.67
CA TYR A 128 11.00 2.29 -9.02
C TYR A 128 12.09 2.86 -8.11
N PHE A 129 12.56 4.07 -8.43
CA PHE A 129 13.70 4.71 -7.80
C PHE A 129 13.40 6.19 -7.54
N GLY A 130 14.10 6.78 -6.58
CA GLY A 130 14.02 8.20 -6.23
C GLY A 130 13.49 8.43 -4.82
N THR A 131 13.48 9.70 -4.42
CA THR A 131 13.05 10.15 -3.08
C THR A 131 11.54 10.06 -2.90
N THR A 132 10.78 10.15 -3.99
CA THR A 132 9.32 10.09 -4.01
C THR A 132 8.91 9.11 -5.09
N LEU A 133 8.16 8.08 -4.70
CA LEU A 133 7.78 7.03 -5.64
C LEU A 133 6.39 7.19 -6.22
N TYR A 134 5.49 7.94 -5.58
CA TYR A 134 4.16 8.16 -6.17
C TYR A 134 4.27 8.86 -7.54
N LYS A 135 3.50 8.39 -8.52
CA LYS A 135 3.62 8.81 -9.92
C LYS A 135 2.27 9.07 -10.56
N GLY A 136 2.20 10.18 -11.31
CA GLY A 136 1.05 10.53 -12.14
C GLY A 136 -0.18 10.87 -11.32
N ASN A 137 -1.28 11.15 -12.01
CA ASN A 137 -2.52 11.65 -11.40
C ASN A 137 -3.68 10.65 -11.44
N ASP A 138 -3.36 9.39 -11.76
CA ASP A 138 -4.35 8.33 -11.88
C ASP A 138 -4.46 7.54 -10.57
N PHE A 139 -5.69 7.40 -10.09
CA PHE A 139 -6.06 6.65 -8.90
C PHE A 139 -6.90 5.42 -9.23
N LEU A 140 -6.96 4.53 -8.26
CA LEU A 140 -7.82 3.36 -8.25
C LEU A 140 -8.69 3.35 -6.99
N TYR A 141 -9.89 2.78 -7.10
CA TYR A 141 -10.78 2.53 -5.97
C TYR A 141 -11.43 1.14 -6.08
N GLY A 142 -11.69 0.49 -4.94
CA GLY A 142 -12.27 -0.85 -4.91
C GLY A 142 -13.72 -0.92 -5.37
N SER A 143 -14.53 0.02 -4.88
CA SER A 143 -15.98 0.01 -5.11
C SER A 143 -16.53 1.42 -5.28
N ALA A 144 -17.50 1.60 -6.17
CA ALA A 144 -18.14 2.91 -6.42
C ALA A 144 -19.18 3.24 -5.34
N TYR A 145 -18.72 3.60 -4.14
CA TYR A 145 -19.59 3.97 -3.04
C TYR A 145 -20.17 5.39 -3.20
N PRO A 146 -21.41 5.64 -2.77
CA PRO A 146 -21.96 6.99 -2.69
C PRO A 146 -21.08 7.89 -1.81
N SER A 147 -20.83 9.13 -2.26
CA SER A 147 -20.13 10.14 -1.47
C SER A 147 -20.80 11.49 -1.62
N THR A 148 -21.51 11.92 -0.58
CA THR A 148 -22.22 13.21 -0.56
C THR A 148 -21.27 14.41 -0.49
N LEU A 149 -20.07 14.20 0.06
CA LEU A 149 -19.02 15.22 0.20
C LEU A 149 -17.92 15.09 -0.88
N SER A 150 -18.10 14.18 -1.84
CA SER A 150 -17.14 13.90 -2.91
C SER A 150 -15.71 13.70 -2.39
N THR A 151 -15.58 12.80 -1.41
CA THR A 151 -14.37 12.59 -0.59
C THR A 151 -13.26 11.80 -1.28
N TYR A 152 -13.54 11.17 -2.42
CA TYR A 152 -12.53 10.44 -3.20
C TYR A 152 -12.58 10.78 -4.69
N VAL A 153 -11.43 10.58 -5.35
CA VAL A 153 -11.26 10.77 -6.78
C VAL A 153 -12.10 9.73 -7.53
N GLY A 154 -12.97 10.20 -8.43
CA GLY A 154 -13.89 9.34 -9.19
C GLY A 154 -15.29 9.19 -8.60
N SER A 155 -15.55 9.78 -7.42
CA SER A 155 -16.93 9.91 -6.93
C SER A 155 -17.75 10.82 -7.86
N ALA A 156 -19.07 10.58 -7.95
CA ALA A 156 -19.93 11.25 -8.94
C ALA A 156 -19.96 12.79 -8.82
N GLY A 157 -19.73 13.33 -7.63
CA GLY A 157 -19.66 14.79 -7.40
C GLY A 157 -18.25 15.35 -7.33
N TYR A 158 -17.22 14.56 -7.67
CA TYR A 158 -15.83 15.03 -7.66
C TYR A 158 -15.59 15.98 -8.84
N THR A 159 -15.27 17.23 -8.54
CA THR A 159 -15.09 18.30 -9.55
C THR A 159 -13.63 18.59 -9.89
N GLY A 160 -12.68 17.90 -9.23
CA GLY A 160 -11.26 18.06 -9.51
C GLY A 160 -10.92 17.60 -10.93
N THR A 161 -10.17 18.41 -11.66
CA THR A 161 -9.71 18.10 -13.03
C THR A 161 -8.28 17.57 -13.08
N THR A 162 -7.55 17.68 -11.97
CA THR A 162 -6.15 17.25 -11.86
C THR A 162 -6.03 15.74 -11.89
N TYR A 163 -6.96 15.03 -11.24
CA TYR A 163 -6.88 13.61 -10.98
C TYR A 163 -7.98 12.83 -11.69
N THR A 164 -7.63 11.61 -12.11
CA THR A 164 -8.60 10.64 -12.65
C THR A 164 -8.64 9.41 -11.78
N ALA A 165 -9.72 8.63 -11.84
CA ALA A 165 -9.77 7.36 -11.14
C ALA A 165 -10.55 6.30 -11.92
N ALA A 166 -10.17 5.05 -11.70
CA ALA A 166 -10.85 3.88 -12.24
C ALA A 166 -11.16 2.87 -11.13
N ALA A 167 -12.25 2.12 -11.30
CA ALA A 167 -12.57 1.01 -10.41
C ALA A 167 -11.57 -0.14 -10.63
N ASP A 168 -11.11 -0.75 -9.54
CA ASP A 168 -10.34 -1.99 -9.52
C ASP A 168 -10.89 -2.89 -8.43
N THR A 169 -11.64 -3.93 -8.83
CA THR A 169 -12.30 -4.85 -7.90
C THR A 169 -11.33 -5.64 -7.03
N SER A 170 -10.04 -5.71 -7.38
CA SER A 170 -9.04 -6.35 -6.51
C SER A 170 -8.76 -5.52 -5.24
N LEU A 171 -9.17 -4.25 -5.23
CA LEU A 171 -9.09 -3.35 -4.08
C LEU A 171 -10.36 -3.40 -3.21
N ALA A 172 -11.20 -4.42 -3.37
CA ALA A 172 -12.36 -4.68 -2.54
C ALA A 172 -12.37 -6.13 -2.03
N GLN A 173 -12.72 -6.30 -0.77
CA GLN A 173 -12.93 -7.59 -0.13
C GLN A 173 -14.35 -7.68 0.40
N VAL A 174 -15.12 -8.61 -0.14
CA VAL A 174 -16.46 -8.94 0.36
C VAL A 174 -16.34 -9.76 1.63
N PHE A 175 -17.13 -9.41 2.63
CA PHE A 175 -17.27 -10.15 3.88
C PHE A 175 -18.62 -10.85 3.89
N THR A 176 -18.60 -12.13 4.23
CA THR A 176 -19.83 -12.84 4.60
C THR A 176 -20.02 -12.63 6.10
N PRO A 177 -21.15 -12.07 6.56
CA PRO A 177 -21.41 -11.93 7.99
C PRO A 177 -21.26 -13.27 8.70
N ASN A 178 -20.49 -13.30 9.79
CA ASN A 178 -20.37 -14.52 10.60
C ASN A 178 -21.76 -14.89 11.14
N ALA A 179 -22.21 -16.12 10.87
CA ALA A 179 -23.51 -16.61 11.32
C ALA A 179 -23.64 -16.67 12.85
N GLU A 180 -22.51 -16.74 13.57
CA GLU A 180 -22.43 -16.87 15.02
C GLU A 180 -21.37 -15.89 15.57
N PRO A 181 -21.71 -14.63 15.90
CA PRO A 181 -20.77 -13.73 16.55
C PRO A 181 -20.73 -14.06 18.05
N THR A 182 -20.11 -15.19 18.43
CA THR A 182 -19.87 -15.44 19.85
C THR A 182 -18.77 -14.53 20.43
N GLU A 183 -18.03 -13.81 19.57
CA GLU A 183 -17.11 -12.74 19.95
C GLU A 183 -17.27 -11.53 19.00
N LEU A 184 -17.16 -10.32 19.56
CA LEU A 184 -17.26 -9.01 18.88
C LEU A 184 -16.16 -8.74 17.84
N ALA A 185 -15.32 -9.73 17.51
CA ALA A 185 -14.23 -9.62 16.55
C ALA A 185 -14.73 -10.02 15.15
N LEU A 186 -14.97 -9.04 14.30
CA LEU A 186 -15.38 -9.26 12.90
C LEU A 186 -14.22 -9.63 11.97
N VAL A 187 -12.98 -9.56 12.48
CA VAL A 187 -11.76 -9.79 11.73
C VAL A 187 -10.80 -10.67 12.53
N ASN A 188 -10.23 -11.67 11.87
CA ASN A 188 -9.16 -12.49 12.42
C ASN A 188 -7.81 -11.85 12.10
N ALA A 189 -7.13 -11.27 13.09
CA ALA A 189 -5.83 -10.60 12.90
C ALA A 189 -4.78 -11.46 12.17
N LYS A 190 -4.78 -12.78 12.38
CA LYS A 190 -3.85 -13.71 11.73
C LYS A 190 -4.13 -13.89 10.24
N ASN A 191 -5.39 -13.78 9.85
CA ASN A 191 -5.87 -13.96 8.47
C ASN A 191 -6.49 -12.67 7.91
N ALA A 192 -6.12 -11.53 8.48
CA ALA A 192 -6.68 -10.23 8.12
C ALA A 192 -6.46 -9.97 6.64
N HIS A 193 -7.54 -9.60 5.94
CA HIS A 193 -7.42 -9.16 4.55
C HIS A 193 -6.57 -7.89 4.50
N TYR A 194 -5.79 -7.77 3.43
CA TYR A 194 -4.90 -6.64 3.22
C TYR A 194 -4.85 -6.25 1.76
N PHE A 195 -4.57 -4.97 1.53
CA PHE A 195 -4.30 -4.40 0.22
C PHE A 195 -2.85 -3.95 0.15
N TYR A 196 -2.22 -4.12 -1.00
CA TYR A 196 -1.02 -3.38 -1.33
C TYR A 196 -1.39 -2.02 -1.92
N ALA A 197 -0.60 -1.02 -1.58
CA ALA A 197 -0.68 0.32 -2.16
C ALA A 197 0.71 0.78 -2.55
N PHE A 198 0.81 1.65 -3.55
CA PHE A 198 2.03 2.42 -3.78
C PHE A 198 2.10 3.60 -2.82
N GLU A 199 3.25 4.29 -2.79
CA GLU A 199 3.35 5.56 -2.09
C GLU A 199 2.28 6.53 -2.56
N ASN A 200 1.90 7.44 -1.67
CA ASN A 200 0.94 8.49 -1.96
C ASN A 200 1.14 9.66 -1.01
N SER A 201 0.75 10.85 -1.46
CA SER A 201 0.73 12.07 -0.68
C SER A 201 -0.44 12.12 0.31
N ALA A 202 -0.33 13.03 1.27
CA ALA A 202 -1.35 13.26 2.28
C ALA A 202 -2.62 13.88 1.69
N ASN A 203 -3.75 13.62 2.33
CA ASN A 203 -4.98 14.36 2.06
C ASN A 203 -4.82 15.81 2.54
N THR A 204 -5.12 16.78 1.67
CA THR A 204 -5.11 18.21 2.01
C THR A 204 -6.45 18.85 1.63
N GLU A 205 -6.66 20.11 2.03
CA GLU A 205 -7.87 20.86 1.64
C GLU A 205 -8.00 21.04 0.12
N THR A 206 -6.87 21.17 -0.58
CA THR A 206 -6.82 21.38 -2.04
C THR A 206 -6.73 20.09 -2.82
N ASP A 207 -6.09 19.07 -2.25
CA ASP A 207 -5.81 17.78 -2.88
C ASP A 207 -6.37 16.65 -2.03
N LYS A 208 -7.58 16.19 -2.40
CA LYS A 208 -8.32 15.12 -1.72
C LYS A 208 -7.83 13.72 -2.09
N GLU A 209 -6.52 13.51 -2.00
CA GLU A 209 -5.83 12.36 -2.59
C GLU A 209 -5.28 11.35 -1.59
N GLY A 210 -5.41 11.61 -0.28
CA GLY A 210 -4.93 10.67 0.74
C GLY A 210 -5.59 9.31 0.60
N THR A 211 -4.84 8.26 0.90
CA THR A 211 -5.30 6.87 0.77
C THR A 211 -6.12 6.50 2.00
N PHE A 212 -7.26 5.83 1.79
CA PHE A 212 -8.13 5.43 2.90
C PHE A 212 -8.85 4.13 2.59
N ILE A 213 -9.26 3.40 3.63
CA ILE A 213 -10.15 2.24 3.50
C ILE A 213 -11.56 2.63 3.94
N VAL A 214 -12.57 2.01 3.36
CA VAL A 214 -13.97 2.19 3.78
C VAL A 214 -14.57 0.84 4.15
N LEU A 215 -15.10 0.76 5.36
CA LEU A 215 -15.93 -0.32 5.86
C LEU A 215 -17.37 -0.06 5.39
N LYS A 216 -17.95 -0.98 4.62
CA LYS A 216 -19.35 -0.95 4.22
C LYS A 216 -20.11 -2.06 4.94
N GLY A 217 -21.21 -1.72 5.58
CA GLY A 217 -22.02 -2.71 6.29
C GLY A 217 -23.44 -2.26 6.54
N LYS A 218 -24.18 -3.07 7.31
CA LYS A 218 -25.58 -2.82 7.66
C LYS A 218 -25.74 -2.68 9.17
N LEU A 219 -26.61 -1.76 9.58
CA LEU A 219 -26.98 -1.56 10.97
C LEU A 219 -28.24 -2.37 11.30
N TRP A 220 -28.29 -2.91 12.51
CA TRP A 220 -29.39 -3.77 12.97
C TRP A 220 -29.79 -3.42 14.40
N ASN A 221 -31.07 -3.60 14.72
CA ASN A 221 -31.61 -3.57 16.07
C ASN A 221 -32.22 -4.93 16.39
N GLY A 222 -31.43 -5.78 17.06
CA GLY A 222 -31.74 -7.21 17.11
C GLY A 222 -31.78 -7.77 15.68
N ASP A 223 -32.92 -8.34 15.28
CA ASP A 223 -33.09 -8.99 13.97
C ASP A 223 -33.71 -8.08 12.90
N VAL A 224 -33.95 -6.80 13.22
CA VAL A 224 -34.53 -5.84 12.28
C VAL A 224 -33.45 -4.94 11.73
N GLN A 225 -33.27 -4.91 10.41
CA GLN A 225 -32.34 -4.00 9.77
C GLN A 225 -32.79 -2.56 10.04
N TYR A 226 -31.88 -1.73 10.55
CA TYR A 226 -32.10 -0.31 10.74
C TYR A 226 -31.76 0.43 9.44
N ILE A 227 -32.76 1.11 8.86
CA ILE A 227 -32.65 1.83 7.59
C ILE A 227 -33.11 3.26 7.81
N ALA A 228 -32.20 4.23 7.60
CA ALA A 228 -32.46 5.65 7.75
C ALA A 228 -31.70 6.44 6.65
N PRO A 229 -32.23 6.43 5.41
CA PRO A 229 -31.56 7.00 4.26
C PRO A 229 -31.29 8.50 4.45
N GLY A 230 -30.07 8.94 4.14
CA GLY A 230 -29.65 10.34 4.26
C GLY A 230 -29.32 10.80 5.69
N LEU A 231 -29.53 9.94 6.70
CA LEU A 231 -29.10 10.17 8.07
C LEU A 231 -27.87 9.34 8.43
N VAL A 232 -28.00 8.01 8.42
CA VAL A 232 -26.88 7.09 8.69
C VAL A 232 -26.76 5.93 7.70
N THR A 233 -27.74 5.76 6.81
CA THR A 233 -27.66 4.78 5.72
C THR A 233 -27.86 5.44 4.35
N ASP A 234 -27.50 4.72 3.29
CA ASP A 234 -27.99 4.99 1.93
C ASP A 234 -29.39 4.40 1.71
N ALA A 235 -29.87 4.47 0.45
CA ALA A 235 -31.19 3.97 0.06
C ALA A 235 -31.30 2.44 0.13
N GLU A 236 -30.17 1.74 -0.01
CA GLU A 236 -30.03 0.28 0.10
C GLU A 236 -29.82 -0.19 1.56
N GLY A 237 -29.73 0.74 2.50
CA GLY A 237 -29.59 0.48 3.93
C GLY A 237 -28.15 0.18 4.38
N TYR A 238 -27.15 0.54 3.59
CA TYR A 238 -25.74 0.46 3.98
C TYR A 238 -25.27 1.72 4.70
N THR A 239 -24.36 1.52 5.64
CA THR A 239 -23.57 2.56 6.28
C THR A 239 -22.09 2.39 5.94
N TYR A 240 -21.33 3.48 6.06
CA TYR A 240 -19.96 3.58 5.57
C TYR A 240 -19.07 4.25 6.63
N TYR A 241 -17.97 3.62 7.00
CA TYR A 241 -16.97 4.18 7.90
C TYR A 241 -15.61 4.25 7.20
N ALA A 242 -15.10 5.46 7.02
CA ALA A 242 -13.81 5.70 6.36
C ALA A 242 -12.68 5.78 7.41
N ILE A 243 -11.54 5.20 7.08
CA ILE A 243 -10.31 5.26 7.87
C ILE A 243 -9.19 5.78 6.96
N TRP A 244 -8.74 7.00 7.21
CA TRP A 244 -7.65 7.62 6.48
C TRP A 244 -6.32 7.05 6.96
N VAL A 245 -5.60 6.38 6.06
CA VAL A 245 -4.40 5.65 6.44
C VAL A 245 -3.29 6.63 6.76
N ASN A 246 -2.63 6.43 7.90
CA ASN A 246 -1.54 7.25 8.38
C ASN A 246 -1.90 8.73 8.60
N ALA A 247 -3.19 9.09 8.72
CA ALA A 247 -3.59 10.47 8.93
C ALA A 247 -3.24 10.98 10.35
N ASP A 248 -2.85 12.25 10.41
CA ASP A 248 -2.74 13.02 11.64
C ASP A 248 -4.14 13.53 12.01
N ASP A 249 -4.86 12.72 12.80
CA ASP A 249 -6.24 12.96 13.23
C ASP A 249 -6.37 12.55 14.70
N ASP A 250 -6.98 13.41 15.52
CA ASP A 250 -7.16 13.20 16.97
C ASP A 250 -7.97 11.93 17.30
N MET A 251 -8.71 11.37 16.34
CA MET A 251 -9.44 10.11 16.49
C MET A 251 -8.54 8.88 16.32
N TYR A 252 -7.30 9.03 15.84
CA TYR A 252 -6.38 7.93 15.58
C TYR A 252 -5.24 7.91 16.60
N ASN A 253 -4.92 6.71 17.06
CA ASN A 253 -3.76 6.47 17.92
C ASN A 253 -2.76 5.59 17.16
N TYR A 254 -1.48 5.88 17.38
CA TYR A 254 -0.36 5.14 16.81
C TYR A 254 0.57 4.67 17.92
N ASP A 255 1.37 3.65 17.63
CA ASP A 255 2.37 3.13 18.57
C ASP A 255 3.36 4.21 19.01
N GLU A 256 3.91 4.05 20.21
CA GLU A 256 4.81 5.01 20.83
C GLU A 256 5.99 5.38 19.92
N GLY A 257 6.21 6.69 19.75
CA GLY A 257 7.31 7.22 18.93
C GLY A 257 7.02 7.29 17.43
N TYR A 258 5.83 6.88 16.97
CA TYR A 258 5.40 7.10 15.60
C TYR A 258 4.68 8.46 15.45
N THR A 259 4.95 9.16 14.35
CA THR A 259 4.26 10.40 13.99
C THR A 259 3.59 10.22 12.64
N PRO A 260 2.25 10.25 12.56
CA PRO A 260 1.52 10.19 11.30
C PRO A 260 1.72 11.48 10.49
N ASP A 261 1.61 11.37 9.17
CA ASP A 261 1.77 12.52 8.25
C ASP A 261 0.84 12.46 7.03
N GLY A 262 -0.12 11.54 7.03
CA GLY A 262 -1.09 11.28 5.97
C GLY A 262 -0.53 10.59 4.73
N THR A 263 0.78 10.36 4.63
CA THR A 263 1.40 9.77 3.43
C THR A 263 1.40 8.25 3.47
N ILE A 264 1.41 7.61 2.29
CA ILE A 264 1.72 6.18 2.19
C ILE A 264 3.20 6.03 1.90
N LYS A 265 3.90 5.27 2.75
CA LYS A 265 5.35 5.07 2.70
C LYS A 265 5.65 3.65 2.24
N ARG A 266 6.56 3.50 1.27
CA ARG A 266 6.98 2.19 0.77
C ARG A 266 7.47 1.29 1.91
N ASN A 267 7.31 -0.02 1.76
CA ASN A 267 7.80 -1.02 2.70
C ASN A 267 7.22 -0.91 4.14
N THR A 268 6.13 -0.16 4.33
CA THR A 268 5.43 -0.02 5.61
C THR A 268 4.20 -0.94 5.66
N GLN A 269 3.88 -1.43 6.86
CA GLN A 269 2.62 -2.13 7.12
C GLN A 269 1.77 -1.27 8.05
N TYR A 270 0.59 -0.90 7.57
CA TYR A 270 -0.45 -0.21 8.34
C TYR A 270 -1.50 -1.27 8.71
N ASN A 271 -1.75 -1.45 10.00
CA ASN A 271 -2.61 -2.51 10.55
C ASN A 271 -3.71 -1.90 11.43
#